data_AF-A0A818IQ78-F1
#
_entry.id   AF-A0A818IQ78-F1
#
_cell.length_a   1.000
_cell.length_b   1.000
_cell.length_c   1.000
_cell.angle_alpha   90.00
_cell.angle_beta   90.00
_cell.angle_gamma   90.00
#
_symmetry.space_group_name_H-M   'P 1'
#
loop_
_entity.id
_entity.type
_entity.pdbx_description
1 polymer ?
#
loop_
_entity_poly.entity_id
_entity_poly.type
_entity_poly.pdbx_seq_one_letter_code
_entity_poly.pdbx_strand_id
1 'polypeptide(L)'
;MYGNKFKDQEAGFIADKLKTNEKIEPQIRNINEIPYTNPQLTQLIKSNINSTGVNFAGKNLNDQDMKIVANELLQVNKTLTRLDLYTNQIGDSGAQYLGEALKTNKSVTLLQLQTNQIGDSGAQYLADALKVNKVS
;
A
#
# COMPACT_ATOMS: atom_id res chain seq x y z
N MET A 1 -8.28 6.97 53.05
CA MET A 1 -7.48 5.81 52.59
C MET A 1 -8.37 4.96 51.68
N TYR A 2 -8.27 5.11 50.36
CA TYR A 2 -9.01 4.27 49.42
C TYR A 2 -8.24 2.98 49.19
N GLY A 3 -8.50 1.98 50.03
CA GLY A 3 -8.01 0.62 49.80
C GLY A 3 -8.85 -0.02 48.70
N ASN A 4 -8.28 -0.18 47.50
CA ASN A 4 -8.86 -1.02 46.46
C ASN A 4 -8.80 -2.47 46.95
N LYS A 5 -9.93 -2.96 47.47
CA LYS A 5 -10.15 -4.40 47.68
C LYS A 5 -10.41 -5.04 46.32
N PHE A 6 -9.35 -5.34 45.58
CA PHE A 6 -9.43 -6.37 44.55
C PHE A 6 -9.91 -7.65 45.25
N LYS A 7 -11.06 -8.18 44.83
CA LYS A 7 -11.63 -9.38 45.44
C LYS A 7 -10.68 -10.54 45.14
N ASP A 8 -10.44 -11.44 46.08
CA ASP A 8 -9.43 -12.51 45.97
C ASP A 8 -9.58 -13.39 44.70
N GLN A 9 -10.76 -13.40 44.06
CA GLN A 9 -11.00 -14.02 42.75
C GLN A 9 -10.31 -13.32 41.56
N GLU A 10 -10.18 -11.98 41.58
CA GLU A 10 -9.46 -11.24 40.53
C GLU A 10 -7.94 -11.43 40.63
N ALA A 11 -7.41 -11.50 41.86
CA ALA A 11 -6.01 -11.80 42.11
C ALA A 11 -5.63 -13.21 41.64
N GLY A 12 -6.53 -14.19 41.84
CA GLY A 12 -6.37 -15.56 41.34
C GLY A 12 -6.34 -15.63 39.81
N PHE A 13 -7.27 -14.94 39.14
CA PHE A 13 -7.32 -14.90 37.66
C PHE A 13 -6.08 -14.25 37.04
N ILE A 14 -5.57 -13.18 37.65
CA ILE A 14 -4.34 -12.52 37.20
C ILE A 14 -3.11 -13.41 37.46
N ALA A 15 -3.05 -14.07 38.63
CA ALA A 15 -1.95 -14.99 38.96
C ALA A 15 -1.92 -16.22 38.05
N ASP A 16 -3.08 -16.77 37.67
CA ASP A 16 -3.15 -17.90 36.73
C ASP A 16 -2.73 -17.49 35.32
N LYS A 17 -3.10 -16.28 34.85
CA LYS A 17 -2.60 -15.73 33.58
C LYS A 17 -1.08 -15.47 33.58
N LEU A 18 -0.50 -15.16 34.74
CA LEU A 18 0.96 -14.97 34.87
C LEU A 18 1.71 -16.30 35.00
N LYS A 19 1.07 -17.36 35.51
CA LYS A 19 1.64 -18.72 35.63
C LYS A 19 1.62 -19.49 34.32
N THR A 20 0.66 -19.25 33.43
CA THR A 20 0.66 -19.79 32.06
C THR A 20 1.64 -19.07 31.15
N ASN A 21 2.83 -18.73 31.66
CA ASN A 21 3.99 -18.33 30.88
C ASN A 21 4.52 -19.53 30.05
N GLU A 22 3.61 -20.26 29.38
CA GLU A 22 3.91 -20.98 28.17
C GLU A 22 4.48 -19.93 27.22
N LYS A 23 5.81 -19.93 27.12
CA LYS A 23 6.62 -19.27 26.09
C LYS A 23 5.83 -18.26 25.28
N ILE A 24 5.79 -17.01 25.74
CA ILE A 24 5.55 -15.89 24.83
C ILE A 24 6.82 -15.73 23.98
N GLU A 25 7.13 -16.75 23.17
CA GLU A 25 7.93 -16.56 21.97
C GLU A 25 7.15 -15.56 21.09
N PRO A 26 7.83 -14.58 20.49
CA PRO A 26 7.22 -13.33 20.09
C PRO A 26 6.30 -13.54 18.88
N GLN A 27 5.02 -13.80 19.12
CA GLN A 27 3.97 -13.61 18.12
C GLN A 27 3.52 -12.15 18.02
N ILE A 28 4.40 -11.20 18.36
CA ILE A 28 4.30 -9.88 17.75
C ILE A 28 4.68 -10.10 16.29
N ARG A 29 3.69 -10.51 15.47
CA ARG A 29 3.78 -10.34 14.02
C ARG A 29 4.39 -8.97 13.80
N ASN A 30 5.52 -8.94 13.11
CA ASN A 30 6.22 -7.74 12.74
C ASN A 30 5.15 -6.74 12.31
N ILE A 31 4.99 -5.62 13.03
CA ILE A 31 3.98 -4.60 12.70
C ILE A 31 4.10 -4.12 11.24
N ASN A 32 5.24 -4.39 10.60
CA ASN A 32 5.54 -4.20 9.19
C ASN A 32 4.91 -5.24 8.23
N GLU A 33 4.26 -6.30 8.73
CA GLU A 33 3.62 -7.36 7.95
C GLU A 33 2.10 -7.29 7.94
N ILE A 34 1.47 -6.39 8.71
CA ILE A 34 0.03 -6.12 8.52
C ILE A 34 -0.08 -5.41 7.17
N PRO A 35 -0.72 -6.02 6.15
CA PRO A 35 -0.83 -5.37 4.85
C PRO A 35 -1.58 -4.05 5.03
N TYR A 36 -0.95 -2.94 4.65
CA TYR A 36 -1.67 -1.69 4.50
C TYR A 36 -2.81 -1.94 3.50
N THR A 37 -4.04 -1.64 3.92
CA THR A 37 -5.21 -1.75 3.06
C THR A 37 -5.92 -0.40 3.02
N ASN A 38 -6.29 0.03 1.82
CA ASN A 38 -7.16 1.18 1.60
C ASN A 38 -8.45 0.66 0.93
N PRO A 39 -9.50 0.34 1.72
CA PRO A 39 -10.70 -0.32 1.19
C PRO A 39 -11.39 0.46 0.08
N GLN A 40 -11.37 1.80 0.15
CA GLN A 40 -11.99 2.66 -0.85
C GLN A 40 -11.23 2.57 -2.18
N LEU A 41 -9.89 2.62 -2.13
CA LEU A 41 -9.04 2.43 -3.31
C LEU A 41 -9.22 1.03 -3.90
N THR A 42 -9.19 -0.01 -3.07
CA THR A 42 -9.38 -1.41 -3.52
C THR A 42 -10.74 -1.60 -4.20
N GLN A 43 -11.82 -1.05 -3.65
CA GLN A 43 -13.14 -1.10 -4.29
C GLN A 43 -13.16 -0.38 -5.64
N LEU A 44 -12.50 0.78 -5.74
CA LEU A 44 -12.41 1.54 -6.97
C LEU A 44 -11.58 0.83 -8.05
N ILE A 45 -10.48 0.17 -7.66
CA ILE A 45 -9.68 -0.67 -8.56
C ILE A 45 -10.54 -1.82 -9.09
N LYS A 46 -11.25 -2.52 -8.20
CA LYS A 46 -12.12 -3.65 -8.58
C LYS A 46 -13.20 -3.25 -9.58
N SER A 47 -13.81 -2.07 -9.42
CA SER A 47 -14.82 -1.59 -10.36
C SER A 47 -14.27 -1.14 -11.71
N ASN A 48 -12.94 -0.97 -11.83
CA ASN A 48 -12.27 -0.48 -13.04
C ASN A 48 -11.20 -1.44 -13.59
N ILE A 49 -11.18 -2.69 -13.16
CA ILE A 49 -10.09 -3.62 -13.50
C ILE A 49 -10.04 -4.00 -14.98
N ASN A 50 -11.11 -3.74 -15.74
CA ASN A 50 -11.19 -3.95 -17.19
C ASN A 50 -11.24 -2.63 -17.97
N SER A 51 -11.18 -1.48 -17.29
CA SER A 51 -11.24 -0.16 -17.91
C SER A 51 -9.93 0.16 -18.63
N THR A 52 -10.03 0.88 -19.75
CA THR A 52 -8.86 1.41 -20.49
C THR A 52 -8.33 2.71 -19.88
N GLY A 53 -9.13 3.39 -19.04
CA GLY A 53 -8.72 4.60 -18.34
C GLY A 53 -9.22 4.60 -16.90
N VAL A 54 -8.36 5.03 -15.97
CA VAL A 54 -8.70 5.16 -14.55
C VAL A 54 -8.20 6.49 -14.00
N ASN A 55 -9.09 7.19 -13.28
CA ASN A 55 -8.78 8.47 -12.67
C ASN A 55 -8.69 8.37 -11.14
N PHE A 56 -7.47 8.52 -10.62
CA PHE A 56 -7.12 8.57 -9.21
C PHE A 56 -6.62 9.94 -8.74
N ALA A 57 -6.79 10.98 -9.56
CA ALA A 57 -6.34 12.31 -9.21
C ALA A 57 -7.08 12.88 -7.99
N GLY A 58 -6.36 13.61 -7.13
CA GLY A 58 -6.97 14.33 -6.00
C GLY A 58 -7.53 13.42 -4.89
N LYS A 59 -7.06 12.17 -4.77
CA LYS A 59 -7.60 11.19 -3.83
C LYS A 59 -6.79 11.04 -2.53
N ASN A 60 -5.81 11.92 -2.32
CA ASN A 60 -4.88 11.87 -1.18
C ASN A 60 -4.14 10.52 -1.07
N LEU A 61 -3.80 9.92 -2.21
CA LEU A 61 -3.08 8.64 -2.25
C LEU A 61 -1.61 8.86 -1.87
N ASN A 62 -1.07 7.97 -1.04
CA ASN A 62 0.33 7.98 -0.60
C ASN A 62 1.14 6.81 -1.19
N ASP A 63 2.37 6.64 -0.72
CA ASP A 63 3.27 5.57 -1.19
C ASP A 63 2.73 4.16 -0.97
N GLN A 64 2.02 3.90 0.14
CA GLN A 64 1.43 2.60 0.42
C GLN A 64 0.22 2.33 -0.49
N ASP A 65 -0.52 3.35 -0.86
CA ASP A 65 -1.57 3.24 -1.89
C ASP A 65 -0.98 2.86 -3.25
N MET A 66 0.21 3.36 -3.59
CA MET A 66 0.86 3.00 -4.86
C MET A 66 1.31 1.54 -4.90
N LYS A 67 1.59 0.94 -3.75
CA LYS A 67 1.79 -0.51 -3.65
C LYS A 67 0.51 -1.28 -4.03
N ILE A 68 -0.66 -0.79 -3.61
CA ILE A 68 -1.95 -1.37 -3.98
C ILE A 68 -2.21 -1.16 -5.48
N VAL A 69 -2.01 0.05 -6.01
CA VAL A 69 -2.16 0.33 -7.46
C VAL A 69 -1.22 -0.55 -8.30
N ALA A 70 0.03 -0.71 -7.89
CA ALA A 70 1.01 -1.55 -8.57
C ALA A 70 0.54 -3.02 -8.62
N ASN A 71 0.16 -3.59 -7.47
CA ASN A 71 -0.15 -5.01 -7.35
C ASN A 71 -1.55 -5.38 -7.84
N GLU A 72 -2.56 -4.55 -7.55
CA GLU A 72 -3.95 -4.89 -7.82
C GLU A 72 -4.48 -4.31 -9.13
N LEU A 73 -3.89 -3.23 -9.66
CA LEU A 73 -4.30 -2.65 -10.94
C LEU A 73 -3.28 -2.95 -12.04
N LEU A 74 -2.03 -2.51 -11.91
CA LEU A 74 -1.05 -2.59 -13.01
C LEU A 74 -0.57 -4.01 -13.32
N GLN A 75 -0.45 -4.88 -12.31
CA GLN A 75 -0.09 -6.28 -12.57
C GLN A 75 -1.22 -7.08 -13.22
N VAL A 76 -2.48 -6.69 -12.99
CA VAL A 76 -3.67 -7.43 -13.41
C VAL A 76 -4.28 -6.90 -14.71
N ASN A 77 -4.52 -5.59 -14.80
CA ASN A 77 -5.15 -4.96 -15.95
C ASN A 77 -4.13 -4.76 -17.09
N LYS A 78 -4.32 -5.50 -18.19
CA LYS A 78 -3.51 -5.42 -19.41
C LYS A 78 -4.18 -4.65 -20.56
N THR A 79 -5.32 -4.00 -20.30
CA THR A 79 -6.03 -3.13 -21.25
C THR A 79 -5.97 -1.65 -20.85
N LEU A 80 -5.50 -1.32 -19.64
CA LEU A 80 -5.36 0.04 -19.15
C LEU A 80 -4.34 0.81 -19.97
N THR A 81 -4.78 1.87 -20.66
CA THR A 81 -3.92 2.76 -21.45
C THR A 81 -3.67 4.10 -20.76
N ARG A 82 -4.58 4.56 -19.90
CA ARG A 82 -4.47 5.83 -19.17
C ARG A 82 -4.63 5.66 -17.66
N LEU A 83 -3.67 6.18 -16.91
CA LEU A 83 -3.70 6.26 -15.44
C LEU A 83 -3.42 7.68 -14.96
N ASP A 84 -4.42 8.32 -14.36
CA ASP A 84 -4.30 9.66 -13.81
C ASP A 84 -4.06 9.62 -12.29
N LEU A 85 -2.89 10.07 -11.83
CA LEU A 85 -2.44 10.05 -10.43
C LEU A 85 -2.03 11.44 -9.93
N TYR A 86 -2.38 12.50 -10.66
CA TYR A 86 -1.97 13.85 -10.32
C TYR A 86 -2.67 14.40 -9.07
N THR A 87 -2.04 15.36 -8.38
CA THR A 87 -2.56 15.95 -7.13
C THR A 87 -2.77 14.87 -6.06
N ASN A 88 -1.70 14.16 -5.70
CA ASN A 88 -1.68 13.16 -4.62
C ASN A 88 -0.43 13.37 -3.74
N GLN A 89 -0.14 12.42 -2.85
CA GLN A 89 0.98 12.45 -1.90
C GLN A 89 2.00 11.34 -2.21
N ILE A 90 2.26 11.11 -3.51
CA ILE A 90 3.20 10.08 -3.96
C ILE A 90 4.62 10.62 -3.84
N GLY A 91 5.45 9.96 -3.05
CA GLY A 91 6.87 10.18 -2.93
C GLY A 91 7.70 9.13 -3.67
N ASP A 92 8.99 9.05 -3.30
CA ASP A 92 9.95 8.18 -3.97
C ASP A 92 9.61 6.69 -3.84
N SER A 93 9.07 6.25 -2.69
CA SER A 93 8.71 4.83 -2.50
C SER A 93 7.50 4.44 -3.34
N GLY A 94 6.52 5.34 -3.48
CA GLY A 94 5.37 5.12 -4.35
C GLY A 94 5.78 5.10 -5.81
N ALA A 95 6.69 5.99 -6.22
CA ALA A 95 7.27 5.98 -7.56
C ALA A 95 8.07 4.70 -7.85
N GLN A 96 8.77 4.13 -6.85
CA GLN A 96 9.41 2.82 -6.98
C GLN A 96 8.40 1.72 -7.29
N TYR A 97 7.32 1.60 -6.51
CA TYR A 97 6.29 0.58 -6.73
C TYR A 97 5.64 0.70 -8.12
N LEU A 98 5.33 1.94 -8.54
CA LEU A 98 4.83 2.19 -9.89
C LEU A 98 5.85 1.79 -10.96
N GLY A 99 7.11 2.21 -10.80
CA GLY A 99 8.20 1.90 -11.73
C GLY A 99 8.37 0.39 -11.90
N GLU A 100 8.43 -0.38 -10.81
CA GLU A 100 8.54 -1.84 -10.85
C GLU A 100 7.37 -2.50 -11.60
N ALA A 101 6.13 -2.07 -11.35
CA ALA A 101 4.97 -2.59 -12.06
C ALA A 101 4.98 -2.22 -13.56
N LEU A 102 5.40 -1.00 -13.91
CA LEU A 102 5.49 -0.53 -15.29
C LEU A 102 6.59 -1.24 -16.10
N LYS A 103 7.57 -1.90 -15.46
CA LYS A 103 8.51 -2.75 -16.19
C LYS A 103 7.82 -3.93 -16.88
N THR A 104 6.72 -4.43 -16.31
CA THR A 104 5.97 -5.60 -16.81
C THR A 104 4.62 -5.24 -17.43
N ASN A 105 3.98 -4.14 -17.04
CA ASN A 105 2.78 -3.64 -17.69
C ASN A 105 3.15 -2.85 -18.97
N LYS A 106 2.72 -3.35 -20.14
CA LYS A 106 2.97 -2.72 -21.45
C LYS A 106 1.75 -2.00 -22.03
N SER A 107 0.62 -1.98 -21.33
CA SER A 107 -0.61 -1.38 -21.83
C SER A 107 -0.70 0.11 -21.53
N VAL A 108 -0.15 0.56 -20.38
CA VAL A 108 -0.21 1.97 -19.97
C VAL A 108 0.67 2.81 -20.88
N THR A 109 0.05 3.69 -21.65
CA THR A 109 0.73 4.63 -22.56
C THR A 109 0.67 6.07 -22.08
N LEU A 110 -0.23 6.38 -21.14
CA LEU A 110 -0.35 7.69 -20.52
C LEU A 110 -0.43 7.57 -19.00
N LEU A 111 0.55 8.19 -18.33
CA LEU A 111 0.66 8.26 -16.88
C LEU A 111 0.82 9.72 -16.44
N GLN A 112 -0.14 10.25 -15.67
CA GLN A 112 -0.10 11.63 -15.17
C GLN A 112 0.28 11.66 -13.69
N LEU A 113 1.43 12.23 -13.36
CA LEU A 113 2.00 12.26 -12.00
C LEU A 113 2.26 13.67 -11.46
N GLN A 114 1.88 14.73 -12.18
CA GLN A 114 2.11 16.11 -11.73
C GLN A 114 1.48 16.39 -10.36
N THR A 115 2.03 17.34 -9.61
CA THR A 115 1.53 17.70 -8.27
C THR A 115 1.58 16.50 -7.29
N ASN A 116 2.74 15.86 -7.21
CA ASN A 116 3.11 14.84 -6.22
C ASN A 116 4.45 15.23 -5.56
N GLN A 117 4.96 14.44 -4.60
CA GLN A 117 6.25 14.67 -3.92
C GLN A 117 7.38 13.74 -4.41
N ILE A 118 7.37 13.40 -5.71
CA ILE A 118 8.40 12.55 -6.32
C ILE A 118 9.70 13.35 -6.47
N GLY A 119 10.76 12.91 -5.79
CA GLY A 119 12.10 13.47 -5.87
C GLY A 119 12.97 12.73 -6.90
N ASP A 120 14.27 13.01 -6.84
CA ASP A 120 15.24 12.48 -7.81
C ASP A 120 15.30 10.95 -7.81
N SER A 121 15.21 10.32 -6.63
CA SER A 121 15.22 8.85 -6.52
C SER A 121 13.98 8.22 -7.15
N GLY A 122 12.80 8.79 -6.88
CA GLY A 122 11.54 8.35 -7.48
C GLY A 122 11.54 8.52 -8.99
N ALA A 123 12.04 9.67 -9.48
CA ALA A 123 12.20 9.94 -10.90
C ALA A 123 13.14 8.93 -11.58
N GLN A 124 14.22 8.52 -10.91
CA GLN A 124 15.15 7.50 -11.41
C GLN A 124 14.46 6.14 -11.58
N TYR A 125 13.64 5.70 -10.62
CA TYR A 125 12.88 4.44 -10.76
C TYR A 125 11.91 4.45 -11.94
N LEU A 126 11.22 5.58 -12.16
CA LEU A 126 10.33 5.75 -13.30
C LEU A 126 11.12 5.77 -14.62
N ALA A 127 12.25 6.48 -14.67
CA ALA A 127 13.11 6.52 -15.84
C ALA A 127 13.63 5.12 -16.23
N ASP A 128 14.03 4.31 -15.24
CA ASP A 128 14.47 2.94 -15.48
C ASP A 128 13.34 2.04 -15.95
N ALA A 129 12.12 2.27 -15.48
CA ALA A 129 10.94 1.57 -16.01
C ALA A 129 10.69 1.92 -17.49
N LEU A 130 10.82 3.19 -17.88
CA LEU A 130 10.62 3.63 -19.26
C LEU A 130 11.66 3.07 -20.24
N LYS A 131 12.92 2.86 -19.80
CA LYS A 131 13.95 2.24 -20.65
C LYS A 131 13.60 0.81 -21.09
N VAL A 132 12.91 0.07 -20.23
CA VAL A 132 12.47 -1.32 -20.51
C VAL A 132 11.03 -1.39 -21.02
N ASN A 133 10.23 -0.36 -20.75
CA ASN A 133 8.91 -0.18 -21.33
C ASN A 133 9.01 0.44 -22.72
N LYS A 134 9.64 -0.33 -23.63
CA LYS A 134 9.64 -0.03 -25.05
C LYS A 134 8.25 -0.35 -25.58
N VAL A 135 7.51 0.68 -25.95
CA VAL A 135 6.30 0.55 -26.75
C VAL A 135 6.74 -0.05 -28.09
N SER A 136 6.45 -1.33 -28.29
CA SER A 136 6.68 -2.03 -29.56
C SER A 136 5.62 -1.66 -30.58
#